data_AF-A0A973NWC1-F1
#
_entry.id   AF-A0A973NWC1-F1
#
_cell.length_a   1.000
_cell.length_b   1.000
_cell.length_c   1.000
_cell.angle_alpha   90.00
_cell.angle_beta   90.00
_cell.angle_gamma   90.00
#
_symmetry.space_group_name_H-M   'P 1'
#
loop_
_entity.id
_entity.type
_entity.pdbx_description
1 polymer ?
#
loop_
_entity_poly.entity_id
_entity_poly.type
_entity_poly.pdbx_seq_one_letter_code
_entity_poly.pdbx_strand_id
1 'polypeptide(L)'
;MGLVGAVVGALVAAVPLLLTRGGGGGGLGASKDSISAPEALGAYRPMLKNSKVNGDTVKRLTDTESVSGKNLSAAYGGAGAVFRQYADDSIQNSFTLEAVRAESPKPFYPYVNPAQIGLAEAEQDVEAFGQVNCLIHYLPVQQGQTVEPDQVQALICERTSSHLTVRLRFNFGDAWHKPADAAALTDQAWSQLS
;
A
#
# COMPACT_ATOMS: atom_id res chain seq x y z
N MET A 1 -38.17 65.53 -39.50
CA MET A 1 -36.75 65.22 -39.78
C MET A 1 -36.06 65.04 -38.43
N GLY A 2 -35.84 63.80 -37.99
CA GLY A 2 -34.51 63.16 -37.86
C GLY A 2 -33.93 63.45 -36.45
N LEU A 3 -33.39 62.53 -35.66
CA LEU A 3 -32.79 61.22 -35.87
C LEU A 3 -32.89 60.39 -34.58
N VAL A 4 -33.06 59.09 -34.80
CA VAL A 4 -32.98 57.98 -33.84
C VAL A 4 -31.56 57.87 -33.28
N GLY A 5 -31.41 57.85 -31.95
CA GLY A 5 -30.15 57.61 -31.24
C GLY A 5 -30.07 56.16 -30.79
N ALA A 6 -29.14 55.41 -31.37
CA ALA A 6 -28.93 53.98 -31.14
C ALA A 6 -28.32 53.68 -29.77
N VAL A 7 -28.94 52.74 -29.05
CA VAL A 7 -28.38 52.12 -27.83
C VAL A 7 -27.41 51.03 -28.27
N VAL A 8 -26.11 51.25 -28.05
CA VAL A 8 -25.07 50.23 -28.21
C VAL A 8 -25.06 49.37 -26.95
N GLY A 9 -25.78 48.25 -27.00
CA GLY A 9 -25.70 47.20 -25.99
C GLY A 9 -24.42 46.40 -26.16
N ALA A 10 -23.48 46.54 -25.23
CA ALA A 10 -22.32 45.66 -25.13
C ALA A 10 -22.76 44.27 -24.65
N LEU A 11 -22.86 43.34 -25.59
CA LEU A 11 -22.99 41.91 -25.32
C LEU A 11 -21.66 41.42 -24.73
N VAL A 12 -21.57 41.42 -23.39
CA VAL A 12 -20.57 40.63 -22.68
C VAL A 12 -20.98 39.18 -22.85
N ALA A 13 -20.44 38.53 -23.88
CA ALA A 13 -20.43 37.09 -23.96
C ALA A 13 -19.60 36.59 -22.77
N ALA A 14 -20.28 36.28 -21.67
CA ALA A 14 -19.72 35.43 -20.63
C ALA A 14 -19.43 34.09 -21.30
N VAL A 15 -18.20 33.94 -21.80
CA VAL A 15 -17.65 32.62 -22.09
C VAL A 15 -17.67 31.91 -20.75
N PRO A 16 -18.51 30.88 -20.53
CA PRO A 16 -18.21 29.98 -19.45
C PRO A 16 -16.86 29.39 -19.83
N LEU A 17 -15.81 29.84 -19.14
CA LEU A 17 -14.61 29.03 -18.93
C LEU A 17 -15.11 27.82 -18.13
N LEU A 18 -15.76 26.91 -18.87
CA LEU A 18 -15.75 25.51 -18.59
C LEU A 18 -14.26 25.19 -18.46
N LEU A 19 -13.79 25.21 -17.22
CA LEU A 19 -12.72 24.36 -16.76
C LEU A 19 -13.20 22.92 -17.01
N THR A 20 -13.26 22.53 -18.28
CA THR A 20 -12.90 21.19 -18.70
C THR A 20 -11.41 21.06 -18.41
N ARG A 21 -11.11 20.98 -17.11
CA ARG A 21 -9.99 20.20 -16.60
C ARG A 21 -10.34 18.76 -16.97
N GLY A 22 -10.23 18.45 -18.26
CA GLY A 22 -10.44 17.15 -18.81
C GLY A 22 -9.43 16.23 -18.16
N GLY A 23 -9.89 15.43 -17.21
CA GLY A 23 -9.51 14.03 -17.07
C GLY A 23 -8.03 13.69 -16.97
N GLY A 24 -7.18 14.62 -16.54
CA GLY A 24 -5.79 14.38 -16.21
C GLY A 24 -5.61 14.71 -14.75
N GLY A 25 -6.12 13.85 -13.87
CA GLY A 25 -5.65 13.86 -12.49
C GLY A 25 -4.13 13.76 -12.56
N GLY A 26 -3.45 14.87 -12.23
CA GLY A 26 -2.00 14.92 -12.09
C GLY A 26 -1.64 14.04 -10.90
N GLY A 27 -1.71 12.73 -11.12
CA GLY A 27 -1.26 11.71 -10.20
C GLY A 27 0.23 11.94 -10.05
N LEU A 28 0.63 12.29 -8.83
CA LEU A 28 2.01 12.41 -8.40
C LEU A 28 2.78 11.17 -8.89
N GLY A 29 3.50 11.29 -10.01
CA GLY A 29 4.39 10.24 -10.52
C GLY A 29 3.74 8.92 -10.97
N ALA A 30 2.43 8.87 -11.23
CA ALA A 30 1.76 7.62 -11.62
C ALA A 30 2.09 7.21 -13.07
N SER A 31 2.73 6.04 -13.26
CA SER A 31 2.97 5.42 -14.57
C SER A 31 2.02 4.26 -14.85
N LYS A 32 1.63 4.09 -16.11
CA LYS A 32 0.82 2.95 -16.59
C LYS A 32 1.65 1.73 -17.00
N ASP A 33 2.97 1.82 -16.88
CA ASP A 33 3.88 0.72 -17.22
C ASP A 33 3.49 -0.54 -16.44
N SER A 34 3.48 -1.69 -17.13
CA SER A 34 3.12 -2.93 -16.48
C SER A 34 4.11 -3.29 -15.37
N ILE A 35 3.59 -3.94 -14.34
CA ILE A 35 4.37 -4.49 -13.24
C ILE A 35 3.97 -5.94 -13.06
N SER A 36 4.95 -6.82 -12.89
CA SER A 36 4.74 -8.24 -12.67
C SER A 36 5.29 -8.59 -11.31
N ALA A 37 4.47 -9.23 -10.48
CA ALA A 37 4.94 -9.68 -9.17
C ALA A 37 6.00 -10.78 -9.36
N PRO A 38 7.01 -10.84 -8.47
CA PRO A 38 7.99 -11.91 -8.45
C PRO A 38 7.39 -13.32 -8.43
N GLU A 39 8.20 -14.28 -8.87
CA GLU A 39 7.87 -15.71 -8.74
C GLU A 39 8.19 -16.26 -7.34
N ALA A 40 9.00 -15.52 -6.59
CA ALA A 40 9.45 -15.87 -5.26
C ALA A 40 9.95 -14.62 -4.50
N LEU A 41 9.76 -14.62 -3.19
CA LEU A 41 10.35 -13.64 -2.28
C LEU A 41 10.96 -14.42 -1.12
N GLY A 42 12.29 -14.54 -1.09
CA GLY A 42 12.97 -15.45 -0.16
C GLY A 42 12.48 -16.90 -0.27
N ALA A 43 12.08 -17.47 0.86
CA ALA A 43 11.51 -18.81 0.95
C ALA A 43 10.04 -18.90 0.52
N TYR A 44 9.38 -17.76 0.28
CA TYR A 44 7.96 -17.70 0.01
C TYR A 44 7.65 -17.84 -1.48
N ARG A 45 6.53 -18.47 -1.79
CA ARG A 45 6.05 -18.69 -3.16
C ARG A 45 4.61 -18.19 -3.28
N PRO A 46 4.14 -17.85 -4.50
CA PRO A 46 2.75 -17.47 -4.72
C PRO A 46 1.81 -18.53 -4.13
N MET A 47 0.85 -18.11 -3.32
CA MET A 47 -0.04 -19.03 -2.61
C MET A 47 -0.83 -19.92 -3.58
N LEU A 48 -1.15 -19.40 -4.77
CA LEU A 48 -1.77 -20.14 -5.87
C LEU A 48 -0.94 -21.35 -6.36
N LYS A 49 0.37 -21.37 -6.12
CA LYS A 49 1.27 -22.46 -6.49
C LYS A 49 1.50 -23.47 -5.36
N ASN A 50 0.92 -23.26 -4.18
CA ASN A 50 1.09 -24.15 -3.05
C ASN A 50 0.16 -25.37 -3.17
N SER A 51 0.72 -26.57 -3.12
CA SER A 51 -0.02 -27.84 -3.32
C SER A 51 -1.04 -28.16 -2.22
N LYS A 52 -0.97 -27.49 -1.06
CA LYS A 52 -1.93 -27.64 0.04
C LYS A 52 -3.19 -26.80 -0.16
N VAL A 53 -3.22 -25.93 -1.17
CA VAL A 53 -4.39 -25.11 -1.51
C VAL A 53 -5.29 -25.90 -2.46
N ASN A 54 -6.54 -26.15 -2.05
CA ASN A 54 -7.50 -26.87 -2.88
C ASN A 54 -8.05 -26.02 -4.04
N GLY A 55 -8.67 -26.67 -5.04
CA GLY A 55 -9.13 -26.02 -6.28
C GLY A 55 -10.10 -24.86 -6.07
N ASP A 56 -11.05 -24.98 -5.14
CA ASP A 56 -11.99 -23.89 -4.82
C ASP A 56 -11.27 -22.68 -4.21
N THR A 57 -10.28 -22.94 -3.35
CA THR A 57 -9.44 -21.89 -2.77
C THR A 57 -8.57 -21.23 -3.82
N VAL A 58 -7.98 -22.00 -4.74
CA VAL A 58 -7.21 -21.46 -5.89
C VAL A 58 -8.08 -20.52 -6.72
N LYS A 59 -9.33 -20.89 -7.02
CA LYS A 59 -10.26 -20.03 -7.77
C LYS A 59 -10.53 -18.73 -7.02
N ARG A 60 -10.89 -18.81 -5.73
CA ARG A 60 -11.14 -17.63 -4.89
C ARG A 60 -9.92 -16.72 -4.80
N LEU A 61 -8.73 -17.29 -4.64
CA LEU A 61 -7.47 -16.53 -4.59
C LEU A 61 -7.19 -15.85 -5.94
N THR A 62 -7.42 -16.55 -7.06
CA THR A 62 -7.24 -15.98 -8.41
C THR A 62 -8.17 -14.78 -8.63
N ASP A 63 -9.44 -14.92 -8.25
CA ASP A 63 -10.42 -13.82 -8.32
C ASP A 63 -10.02 -12.67 -7.40
N THR A 64 -9.58 -12.99 -6.18
CA THR A 64 -9.11 -12.00 -5.21
C THR A 64 -7.91 -11.22 -5.74
N GLU A 65 -6.87 -11.89 -6.25
CA GLU A 65 -5.67 -11.23 -6.78
C GLU A 65 -6.01 -10.36 -7.99
N SER A 66 -6.85 -10.86 -8.90
CA SER A 66 -7.27 -10.13 -10.11
C SER A 66 -8.09 -8.87 -9.77
N VAL A 67 -9.10 -9.00 -8.90
CA VAL A 67 -9.96 -7.88 -8.51
C VAL A 67 -9.19 -6.87 -7.67
N SER A 68 -8.39 -7.31 -6.70
CA SER A 68 -7.57 -6.42 -5.87
C SER A 68 -6.51 -5.67 -6.69
N GLY A 69 -5.86 -6.32 -7.67
CA GLY A 69 -4.92 -5.65 -8.57
C GLY A 69 -5.58 -4.54 -9.38
N LYS A 70 -6.78 -4.78 -9.92
CA LYS A 70 -7.58 -3.76 -10.64
C LYS A 70 -7.99 -2.62 -9.72
N ASN A 71 -8.47 -2.92 -8.51
CA ASN A 71 -8.88 -1.91 -7.54
C ASN A 71 -7.69 -1.06 -7.09
N LEU A 72 -6.52 -1.67 -6.87
CA LEU A 72 -5.28 -0.97 -6.55
C LEU A 72 -4.88 -0.04 -7.71
N SER A 73 -4.88 -0.54 -8.95
CA SER A 73 -4.63 0.30 -10.13
C SER A 73 -5.58 1.49 -10.20
N ALA A 74 -6.89 1.27 -10.02
CA ALA A 74 -7.90 2.32 -10.05
C ALA A 74 -7.71 3.37 -8.95
N ALA A 75 -7.33 2.95 -7.73
CA ALA A 75 -7.05 3.85 -6.62
C ALA A 75 -5.88 4.80 -6.89
N TYR A 76 -4.95 4.41 -7.76
CA TYR A 76 -3.81 5.21 -8.22
C TYR A 76 -3.98 5.72 -9.66
N GLY A 77 -5.22 5.98 -10.08
CA GLY A 77 -5.51 6.63 -11.38
C GLY A 77 -5.22 5.76 -12.60
N GLY A 78 -5.27 4.43 -12.46
CA GLY A 78 -4.96 3.48 -13.51
C GLY A 78 -3.47 3.17 -13.65
N ALA A 79 -2.65 3.47 -12.64
CA ALA A 79 -1.23 3.11 -12.62
C ALA A 79 -1.04 1.60 -12.75
N GLY A 80 0.11 1.18 -13.29
CA GLY A 80 0.49 -0.22 -13.30
C GLY A 80 0.55 -0.76 -11.87
N ALA A 81 -0.24 -1.77 -11.56
CA ALA A 81 -0.35 -2.33 -10.22
C ALA A 81 -0.41 -3.85 -10.25
N VAL A 82 0.12 -4.48 -9.19
CA VAL A 82 0.02 -5.90 -8.95
C VAL A 82 -0.32 -6.17 -7.49
N PHE A 83 -1.17 -7.17 -7.29
CA PHE A 83 -1.53 -7.71 -5.98
C PHE A 83 -1.25 -9.22 -6.02
N ARG A 84 -0.51 -9.75 -5.04
CA ARG A 84 -0.22 -11.18 -4.97
C ARG A 84 -0.05 -11.66 -3.54
N GLN A 85 -0.61 -12.83 -3.22
CA GLN A 85 -0.39 -13.48 -1.93
C GLN A 85 0.76 -14.47 -2.01
N TYR A 86 1.63 -14.45 -1.01
CA TYR A 86 2.75 -15.36 -0.84
C TYR A 86 2.60 -16.13 0.46
N ALA A 87 3.05 -17.38 0.44
CA ALA A 87 3.11 -18.23 1.62
C ALA A 87 4.38 -19.10 1.58
N ASP A 88 4.79 -19.58 2.75
CA ASP A 88 5.74 -20.68 2.86
C ASP A 88 5.07 -22.01 2.48
N ASP A 89 5.86 -23.09 2.42
CA ASP A 89 5.37 -24.41 2.06
C ASP A 89 4.38 -24.98 3.10
N SER A 90 4.42 -24.49 4.35
CA SER A 90 3.49 -24.89 5.40
C SER A 90 2.18 -24.10 5.40
N ILE A 91 2.12 -22.95 4.72
CA ILE A 91 1.05 -21.95 4.80
C ILE A 91 0.90 -21.43 6.24
N GLN A 92 1.95 -21.52 7.07
CA GLN A 92 1.92 -20.95 8.43
C GLN A 92 2.32 -19.48 8.43
N ASN A 93 3.17 -19.09 7.48
CA ASN A 93 3.60 -17.72 7.31
C ASN A 93 3.14 -17.23 5.94
N SER A 94 2.33 -16.17 5.92
CA SER A 94 1.86 -15.56 4.68
C SER A 94 1.87 -14.05 4.73
N PHE A 95 1.98 -13.45 3.55
CA PHE A 95 1.86 -12.02 3.35
C PHE A 95 1.30 -11.70 1.97
N THR A 96 0.87 -10.46 1.82
CA THR A 96 0.34 -9.91 0.58
C THR A 96 1.30 -8.86 0.05
N LEU A 97 1.71 -8.98 -1.20
CA LEU A 97 2.42 -7.95 -1.96
C LEU A 97 1.41 -7.03 -2.65
N GLU A 98 1.50 -5.74 -2.38
CA GLU A 98 0.89 -4.66 -3.12
C GLU A 98 2.01 -3.83 -3.76
N ALA A 99 2.06 -3.74 -5.09
CA ALA A 99 3.01 -2.86 -5.77
C ALA A 99 2.31 -2.03 -6.83
N VAL A 100 2.65 -0.74 -6.90
CA VAL A 100 2.05 0.22 -7.82
C VAL A 100 3.09 1.21 -8.33
N ARG A 101 3.07 1.52 -9.62
CA ARG A 101 3.94 2.51 -10.28
C ARG A 101 3.50 3.95 -9.95
N ALA A 102 3.48 4.29 -8.66
CA ALA A 102 3.11 5.60 -8.14
C ALA A 102 3.70 5.78 -6.73
N GLU A 103 3.81 7.03 -6.28
CA GLU A 103 4.14 7.36 -4.90
C GLU A 103 2.94 7.10 -3.97
N SER A 104 3.21 6.68 -2.74
CA SER A 104 2.24 6.53 -1.65
C SER A 104 2.73 7.32 -0.45
N PRO A 105 1.82 7.93 0.34
CA PRO A 105 2.17 8.36 1.68
C PRO A 105 2.72 7.18 2.49
N LYS A 106 3.78 7.42 3.26
CA LYS A 106 4.31 6.44 4.22
C LYS A 106 3.22 5.97 5.19
N PRO A 107 3.35 4.77 5.78
CA PRO A 107 2.49 4.34 6.87
C PRO A 107 2.40 5.40 7.96
N PHE A 108 1.19 5.63 8.46
CA PHE A 108 0.89 6.62 9.50
C PHE A 108 0.09 5.96 10.60
N TYR A 109 0.52 6.19 11.84
CA TYR A 109 -0.25 5.88 13.03
C TYR A 109 -0.28 7.14 13.93
N PRO A 110 -1.44 7.53 14.47
CA PRO A 110 -1.52 8.65 15.40
C PRO A 110 -0.65 8.40 16.63
N TYR A 111 0.04 9.43 17.11
CA TYR A 111 0.80 9.32 18.35
C TYR A 111 -0.10 8.98 19.54
N VAL A 112 0.32 7.98 20.33
CA VAL A 112 -0.28 7.58 21.59
C VAL A 112 0.80 7.62 22.66
N ASN A 113 0.54 8.26 23.79
CA ASN A 113 1.48 8.25 24.92
C ASN A 113 1.26 6.97 25.76
N PRO A 114 2.18 5.99 25.73
CA PRO A 114 1.98 4.71 26.42
C PRO A 114 1.86 4.87 27.94
N ALA A 115 2.55 5.85 28.53
CA ALA A 115 2.50 6.10 29.97
C ALA A 115 1.11 6.60 30.43
N GLN A 116 0.36 7.28 29.56
CA GLN A 116 -1.01 7.73 29.90
C GLN A 116 -2.02 6.59 29.95
N ILE A 117 -1.74 5.49 29.25
CA ILE A 117 -2.58 4.30 29.20
C ILE A 117 -2.00 3.13 30.00
N GLY A 118 -0.94 3.36 30.77
CA GLY A 118 -0.31 2.35 31.63
C GLY A 118 0.41 1.23 30.87
N LEU A 119 0.83 1.46 29.64
CA LEU A 119 1.56 0.47 28.83
C LEU A 119 3.06 0.78 28.76
N ALA A 120 3.86 -0.25 28.47
CA ALA A 120 5.27 -0.13 28.17
C ALA A 120 5.51 0.56 26.82
N GLU A 121 4.75 0.16 25.79
CA GLU A 121 4.77 0.72 24.44
C GLU A 121 3.34 1.01 23.96
N ALA A 122 3.21 1.87 22.94
CA ALA A 122 1.93 2.07 22.28
C ALA A 122 1.51 0.79 21.55
N GLU A 123 0.22 0.51 21.40
CA GLU A 123 -0.24 -0.71 20.71
C GLU A 123 0.24 -0.79 19.26
N GLN A 124 0.48 0.35 18.62
CA GLN A 124 1.12 0.43 17.31
C GLN A 124 2.08 1.61 17.25
N ASP A 125 3.11 1.45 16.44
CA ASP A 125 4.04 2.52 16.08
C ASP A 125 4.55 2.34 14.65
N VAL A 126 5.15 3.38 14.08
CA VAL A 126 5.83 3.33 12.78
C VAL A 126 7.33 3.42 12.98
N GLU A 127 8.04 2.33 12.73
CA GLU A 127 9.50 2.28 12.78
C GLU A 127 10.10 2.30 11.37
N ALA A 128 11.30 2.91 11.25
CA ALA A 128 12.04 2.98 9.99
C ALA A 128 13.24 2.02 10.00
N PHE A 129 13.33 1.20 8.95
CA PHE A 129 14.44 0.28 8.68
C PHE A 129 15.09 0.67 7.35
N GLY A 130 16.07 1.58 7.40
CA GLY A 130 16.67 2.15 6.20
C GLY A 130 15.66 2.98 5.39
N GLN A 131 15.30 2.50 4.20
CA GLN A 131 14.30 3.15 3.32
C GLN A 131 12.88 2.57 3.47
N VAL A 132 12.73 1.53 4.29
CA VAL A 132 11.45 0.86 4.56
C VAL A 132 10.85 1.43 5.83
N ASN A 133 9.55 1.71 5.83
CA ASN A 133 8.80 2.13 7.01
C ASN A 133 7.80 1.03 7.34
N CYS A 134 7.77 0.56 8.58
CA CYS A 134 6.91 -0.53 9.03
C CYS A 134 5.95 -0.05 10.10
N LEU A 135 4.66 -0.33 9.91
CA LEU A 135 3.66 -0.29 10.97
C LEU A 135 3.80 -1.55 11.81
N ILE A 136 4.16 -1.38 13.07
CA ILE A 136 4.39 -2.44 14.05
C ILE A 136 3.20 -2.46 15.02
N HIS A 137 2.84 -3.65 15.46
CA HIS A 137 1.90 -3.88 16.54
C HIS A 137 2.64 -4.48 17.74
N TYR A 138 2.40 -3.93 18.91
CA TYR A 138 2.88 -4.46 20.18
C TYR A 138 1.69 -5.02 20.95
N LEU A 139 1.82 -6.23 21.49
CA LEU A 139 0.84 -6.74 22.44
C LEU A 139 0.88 -5.87 23.71
N PRO A 140 -0.26 -5.68 24.40
CA PRO A 140 -0.30 -4.87 25.61
C PRO A 140 0.62 -5.43 26.70
N VAL A 141 1.67 -4.66 27.02
CA VAL A 141 2.61 -4.94 28.11
C VAL A 141 2.51 -3.81 29.12
N GLN A 142 2.44 -4.13 30.41
CA GLN A 142 2.24 -3.13 31.45
C GLN A 142 3.47 -2.21 31.59
N GLN A 143 3.24 -0.95 31.94
CA GLN A 143 4.30 0.01 32.18
C GLN A 143 5.34 -0.54 33.17
N GLY A 144 6.63 -0.41 32.81
CA GLY A 144 7.76 -0.91 33.62
C GLY A 144 8.14 -2.37 33.34
N GLN A 145 7.38 -3.08 32.50
CA GLN A 145 7.79 -4.38 31.95
C GLN A 145 8.50 -4.21 30.60
N THR A 146 9.28 -5.23 30.22
CA THR A 146 9.95 -5.28 28.92
C THR A 146 9.04 -5.97 27.91
N VAL A 147 8.95 -5.43 26.71
CA VAL A 147 8.27 -6.09 25.60
C VAL A 147 9.17 -7.19 25.07
N GLU A 148 8.67 -8.42 25.08
CA GLU A 148 9.39 -9.58 24.55
C GLU A 148 9.29 -9.65 23.02
N PRO A 149 10.26 -10.29 22.33
CA PRO A 149 10.25 -10.34 20.87
C PRO A 149 9.00 -10.97 20.24
N ASP A 150 8.36 -11.92 20.91
CA ASP A 150 7.11 -12.56 20.46
C ASP A 150 5.86 -11.70 20.71
N GLN A 151 6.01 -10.56 21.38
CA GLN A 151 4.96 -9.57 21.63
C GLN A 151 5.01 -8.41 20.63
N VAL A 152 5.89 -8.48 19.64
CA VAL A 152 6.04 -7.48 18.57
C VAL A 152 5.67 -8.14 17.25
N GLN A 153 4.97 -7.45 16.36
CA GLN A 153 4.65 -7.95 15.02
C GLN A 153 4.63 -6.84 13.99
N ALA A 154 5.32 -7.02 12.86
CA ALA A 154 5.13 -6.13 11.71
C ALA A 154 3.78 -6.41 11.04
N LEU A 155 2.94 -5.40 10.88
CA LEU A 155 1.66 -5.51 10.17
C LEU A 155 1.81 -5.16 8.70
N ILE A 156 2.51 -4.06 8.43
CA ILE A 156 2.71 -3.50 7.09
C ILE A 156 4.14 -2.99 7.02
N CYS A 157 4.88 -3.32 5.96
CA CYS A 157 6.15 -2.66 5.64
C CYS A 157 6.08 -2.09 4.23
N GLU A 158 6.47 -0.84 4.06
CA GLU A 158 6.39 -0.11 2.80
C GLU A 158 7.69 0.61 2.46
N ARG A 159 8.09 0.50 1.20
CA ARG A 159 9.08 1.37 0.57
C ARG A 159 8.42 2.10 -0.57
N THR A 160 8.63 3.41 -0.66
CA THR A 160 8.02 4.27 -1.67
C THR A 160 9.02 5.26 -2.25
N SER A 161 8.82 5.62 -3.51
CA SER A 161 9.54 6.66 -4.24
C SER A 161 8.56 7.36 -5.19
N SER A 162 9.05 8.33 -5.96
CA SER A 162 8.24 9.03 -6.97
C SER A 162 7.67 8.13 -8.09
N HIS A 163 8.16 6.90 -8.27
CA HIS A 163 7.83 6.04 -9.42
C HIS A 163 7.38 4.63 -9.05
N LEU A 164 7.47 4.25 -7.79
CA LEU A 164 7.12 2.92 -7.30
C LEU A 164 6.80 2.98 -5.82
N THR A 165 5.75 2.27 -5.42
CA THR A 165 5.47 1.88 -4.05
C THR A 165 5.41 0.37 -3.99
N VAL A 166 6.13 -0.22 -3.03
CA VAL A 166 6.05 -1.64 -2.68
C VAL A 166 5.65 -1.74 -1.22
N ARG A 167 4.55 -2.43 -0.96
CA ARG A 167 4.00 -2.66 0.37
C ARG A 167 3.80 -4.16 0.56
N LEU A 168 4.31 -4.68 1.67
CA LEU A 168 3.96 -6.01 2.15
C LEU A 168 3.00 -5.87 3.33
N ARG A 169 1.89 -6.60 3.31
CA ARG A 169 0.98 -6.78 4.46
C ARG A 169 1.14 -8.18 5.00
N PHE A 170 1.50 -8.30 6.27
CA PHE A 170 1.76 -9.57 6.92
C PHE A 170 0.46 -10.02 7.59
N ASN A 171 -0.07 -11.18 7.17
CA ASN A 171 -1.41 -11.60 7.58
C ASN A 171 -1.36 -12.46 8.85
N PHE A 172 -0.49 -13.45 8.87
CA PHE A 172 -0.33 -14.41 9.97
C PHE A 172 1.04 -15.11 9.85
N GLY A 173 1.55 -15.54 11.00
CA GLY A 173 2.80 -16.27 11.13
C GLY A 173 3.78 -15.63 12.10
N ASP A 174 4.52 -16.46 12.84
CA ASP A 174 5.50 -16.03 13.83
C ASP A 174 6.74 -15.40 13.18
N ALA A 175 6.95 -15.62 11.87
CA ALA A 175 8.04 -15.01 11.12
C ALA A 175 8.00 -13.47 11.16
N TRP A 176 6.82 -12.89 11.41
CA TRP A 176 6.61 -11.44 11.41
C TRP A 176 6.82 -10.81 12.78
N HIS A 177 7.23 -11.59 13.79
CA HIS A 177 7.64 -11.07 15.10
C HIS A 177 9.03 -10.39 15.08
N LYS A 178 9.67 -10.36 13.92
CA LYS A 178 10.94 -9.66 13.68
C LYS A 178 10.72 -8.59 12.62
N PRO A 179 10.37 -7.34 13.00
CA PRO A 179 10.12 -6.27 12.04
C PRO A 179 11.28 -6.00 11.07
N ALA A 180 12.52 -6.22 11.49
CA ALA A 180 13.69 -6.11 10.62
C ALA A 180 13.68 -7.14 9.46
N ASP A 181 13.24 -8.38 9.72
CA ASP A 181 13.13 -9.43 8.69
C ASP A 181 12.01 -9.10 7.69
N ALA A 182 10.88 -8.58 8.21
CA ALA A 182 9.77 -8.08 7.40
C ALA A 182 10.21 -6.90 6.50
N ALA A 183 10.98 -5.95 7.05
CA ALA A 183 11.54 -4.84 6.30
C ALA A 183 12.52 -5.30 5.20
N ALA A 184 13.42 -6.25 5.52
CA ALA A 184 14.35 -6.83 4.56
C ALA A 184 13.62 -7.53 3.40
N LEU A 185 12.51 -8.22 3.68
CA LEU A 185 11.69 -8.84 2.65
C LEU A 185 10.99 -7.80 1.75
N THR A 186 10.51 -6.70 2.32
CA THR A 186 9.98 -5.57 1.54
C THR A 186 11.07 -4.95 0.65
N ASP A 187 12.30 -4.81 1.16
CA ASP A 187 13.43 -4.27 0.39
C ASP A 187 13.87 -5.21 -0.75
N GLN A 188 13.81 -6.52 -0.51
CA GLN A 188 13.99 -7.53 -1.55
C GLN A 188 12.90 -7.41 -2.63
N ALA A 189 11.63 -7.27 -2.25
CA ALA A 189 10.55 -7.10 -3.20
C ALA A 189 10.70 -5.82 -4.02
N TRP A 190 11.11 -4.71 -3.38
CA TRP A 190 11.46 -3.48 -4.05
C TRP A 190 12.53 -3.69 -5.13
N SER A 191 13.65 -4.31 -4.76
CA SER A 191 14.80 -4.50 -5.66
C SER A 191 14.49 -5.35 -6.89
N GLN A 192 13.47 -6.21 -6.83
CA GLN A 192 13.03 -7.03 -7.97
C GLN A 192 12.02 -6.31 -8.88
N LEU A 193 11.38 -5.25 -8.38
CA LEU A 193 10.31 -4.53 -9.08
C LEU A 193 10.76 -3.16 -9.62
N SER A 194 11.81 -2.59 -9.02
CA SER A 194 12.37 -1.29 -9.40
C SER A 194 13.00 -1.33 -10.78
#